data_AF-A0A7W0YWZ5-F1
#
_entry.id   AF-A0A7W0YWZ5-F1
#
_cell.length_a   1.000
_cell.length_b   1.000
_cell.length_c   1.000
_cell.angle_alpha   90.00
_cell.angle_beta   90.00
_cell.angle_gamma   90.00
#
_symmetry.space_group_name_H-M   'P 1'
#
loop_
_entity.id
_entity.type
_entity.pdbx_description
1 polymer ?
#
loop_
_entity_poly.entity_id
_entity_poly.type
_entity_poly.pdbx_seq_one_letter_code
_entity_poly.pdbx_strand_id
1 'polypeptide(L)'
;MAVDFETEHARLDTSLRSIEAVTDVEALRTEVIELENKASVPDLWNDSENAQAVTSRLSYLQGDLRRIEDLRARLDDIAVMHELSVDE
;
A
#
# COMPACT_ATOMS: atom_id res chain seq x y z
N MET A 1 -27.00 11.45 -15.33
CA MET A 1 -26.12 10.94 -16.41
C MET A 1 -25.31 9.84 -15.77
N ALA A 2 -25.31 8.63 -16.33
CA ALA A 2 -24.46 7.56 -15.83
C ALA A 2 -23.01 8.03 -15.94
N VAL A 3 -22.23 7.82 -14.89
CA VAL A 3 -20.78 8.05 -14.93
C VAL A 3 -20.21 7.05 -15.92
N ASP A 4 -19.42 7.53 -16.88
CA ASP A 4 -18.70 6.67 -17.80
C ASP A 4 -17.61 5.91 -17.03
N PHE A 5 -17.71 4.59 -17.00
CA PHE A 5 -16.83 3.73 -16.19
C PHE A 5 -15.36 3.95 -16.54
N GLU A 6 -15.04 3.97 -17.84
CA GLU A 6 -13.67 4.12 -18.32
C GLU A 6 -13.07 5.48 -17.94
N THR A 7 -13.85 6.55 -18.06
CA THR A 7 -13.42 7.89 -17.63
C THR A 7 -13.12 7.95 -16.13
N GLU A 8 -13.98 7.37 -15.29
CA GLU A 8 -13.80 7.40 -13.84
C GLU A 8 -12.68 6.47 -13.37
N HIS A 9 -12.55 5.29 -13.98
CA HIS A 9 -11.44 4.37 -13.73
C HIS A 9 -10.10 5.01 -14.05
N ALA A 10 -9.95 5.62 -15.23
CA ALA A 10 -8.73 6.31 -15.64
C ALA A 10 -8.38 7.49 -14.71
N ARG A 11 -9.40 8.21 -14.21
CA ARG A 11 -9.23 9.29 -13.22
C ARG A 11 -8.67 8.76 -11.90
N LEU A 12 -9.23 7.66 -11.40
CA LEU A 12 -8.79 7.02 -10.16
C LEU A 12 -7.38 6.42 -10.31
N ASP A 13 -7.07 5.77 -11.43
CA ASP A 13 -5.73 5.23 -11.71
C ASP A 13 -4.67 6.32 -11.73
N THR A 14 -4.94 7.43 -12.42
CA THR A 14 -4.04 8.59 -12.45
C THR A 14 -3.81 9.15 -11.04
N SER A 15 -4.87 9.28 -10.24
CA SER A 15 -4.77 9.75 -8.86
C SER A 15 -3.96 8.79 -8.00
N LEU A 16 -4.15 7.48 -8.14
CA LEU A 16 -3.45 6.47 -7.37
C LEU A 16 -1.97 6.41 -7.75
N ARG A 17 -1.62 6.49 -9.04
CA ARG A 17 -0.23 6.58 -9.51
C ARG A 17 0.51 7.80 -8.95
N SER A 18 -0.18 8.94 -8.86
CA SER A 18 0.40 10.15 -8.24
C SER A 18 0.69 9.93 -6.75
N ILE A 19 -0.23 9.28 -6.03
CA ILE A 19 -0.03 8.90 -4.62
C ILE A 19 1.16 7.94 -4.50
N GLU A 20 1.20 6.87 -5.30
CA GLU A 20 2.29 5.89 -5.29
C GLU A 20 3.66 6.53 -5.57
N ALA A 21 3.72 7.47 -6.52
CA ALA A 21 4.94 8.20 -6.84
C ALA A 21 5.42 9.13 -5.72
N VAL A 22 4.50 9.81 -5.03
CA VAL A 22 4.83 10.69 -3.90
C VAL A 22 5.19 9.89 -2.66
N THR A 23 4.53 8.75 -2.43
CA THR A 23 4.82 7.87 -1.28
C THR A 23 6.10 7.05 -1.47
N ASP A 24 6.55 6.83 -2.71
CA ASP A 24 7.67 5.95 -3.04
C ASP A 24 7.47 4.54 -2.46
N VAL A 25 6.52 3.81 -3.04
CA VAL A 25 6.07 2.49 -2.56
C VAL A 25 7.23 1.49 -2.47
N GLU A 26 8.21 1.55 -3.38
CA GLU A 26 9.35 0.64 -3.35
C GLU A 26 10.34 0.96 -2.21
N ALA A 27 10.59 2.25 -1.95
CA ALA A 27 11.33 2.65 -0.76
C ALA A 27 10.60 2.23 0.52
N LEU A 28 9.28 2.42 0.57
CA LEU A 28 8.44 2.02 1.71
C LEU A 28 8.50 0.51 1.96
N ARG A 29 8.39 -0.33 0.92
CA ARG A 29 8.56 -1.78 1.01
C ARG A 29 9.93 -2.15 1.57
N THR A 30 10.98 -1.52 1.05
CA THR A 30 12.35 -1.77 1.49
C THR A 30 12.52 -1.44 2.97
N GLU A 31 12.00 -0.30 3.41
CA GLU A 31 12.08 0.13 4.80
C GLU A 31 11.30 -0.80 5.76
N VAL A 32 10.12 -1.26 5.34
CA VAL A 32 9.35 -2.26 6.10
C VAL A 32 10.18 -3.53 6.29
N ILE A 33 10.77 -4.08 5.23
CA ILE A 33 11.61 -5.28 5.30
C ILE A 33 12.80 -5.07 6.26
N GLU A 34 13.47 -3.92 6.19
CA GLU A 34 14.58 -3.60 7.09
C GLU A 34 14.13 -3.54 8.56
N LEU A 35 12.99 -2.91 8.83
CA LEU A 35 12.44 -2.80 10.18
C LEU A 35 11.92 -4.14 10.70
N GLU A 36 11.33 -4.99 9.86
CA GLU A 36 10.95 -6.36 10.20
C GLU A 36 12.18 -7.18 10.62
N ASN A 37 13.26 -7.10 9.83
CA ASN A 37 14.52 -7.75 10.16
C ASN A 37 15.05 -7.26 11.52
N LYS A 38 15.06 -5.96 11.77
CA LYS A 38 15.47 -5.38 13.08
C LYS A 38 14.57 -5.85 14.22
N ALA A 39 13.25 -5.87 14.01
CA ALA A 39 12.26 -6.31 14.99
C ALA A 39 12.36 -7.81 15.32
N SER A 40 12.89 -8.61 14.39
CA SER A 40 13.07 -10.05 14.57
C SER A 40 14.26 -10.44 15.47
N VAL A 41 15.19 -9.51 15.73
CA VAL A 41 16.39 -9.77 16.54
C VAL A 41 16.02 -9.78 18.04
N PRO A 42 16.30 -10.86 18.79
CA PRO A 42 15.95 -10.95 20.22
C PRO A 42 16.54 -9.84 21.08
N ASP A 43 17.76 -9.42 20.76
CA ASP A 43 18.51 -8.40 21.52
C ASP A 43 17.93 -6.98 21.38
N LEU A 44 16.99 -6.74 20.47
CA LEU A 44 16.31 -5.45 20.35
C LEU A 44 15.66 -5.05 21.68
N TRP A 45 15.13 -6.02 22.43
CA TRP A 45 14.42 -5.81 23.69
C TRP A 45 15.33 -5.56 24.89
N ASN A 46 16.66 -5.62 24.72
CA ASN A 46 17.60 -5.14 25.74
C ASN A 46 17.50 -3.61 25.94
N ASP A 47 16.95 -2.90 24.95
CA ASP A 47 16.60 -1.48 25.01
C ASP A 47 15.11 -1.33 24.66
N SER A 48 14.26 -1.22 25.68
CA SER A 48 12.80 -1.16 25.49
C SER A 48 12.34 0.11 24.77
N GLU A 49 13.05 1.23 24.91
CA GLU A 49 12.71 2.49 24.25
C GLU A 49 12.97 2.40 22.74
N ASN A 50 14.14 1.86 22.36
CA ASN A 50 14.47 1.57 20.97
C ASN A 50 13.53 0.51 20.36
N ALA A 51 13.23 -0.56 21.11
CA ALA A 51 12.29 -1.59 20.67
C ALA A 51 10.90 -1.01 20.37
N GLN A 52 10.40 -0.14 21.24
CA GLN A 52 9.11 0.55 21.04
C GLN A 52 9.15 1.46 19.82
N ALA A 53 10.24 2.22 19.61
CA ALA A 53 10.38 3.10 18.47
C ALA A 53 10.39 2.33 17.13
N VAL A 54 11.18 1.25 17.05
CA VAL A 54 11.28 0.39 15.86
C VAL A 54 9.93 -0.26 15.52
N THR A 55 9.27 -0.86 16.52
CA THR A 55 7.99 -1.56 16.30
C THR A 55 6.84 -0.61 15.97
N SER A 56 6.82 0.59 16.56
CA SER A 56 5.82 1.62 16.25
C SER A 56 5.99 2.14 14.83
N ARG A 57 7.23 2.44 14.41
CA ARG A 57 7.53 2.84 13.03
C ARG A 57 7.17 1.75 12.04
N LEU A 58 7.52 0.50 12.34
CA LEU A 58 7.17 -0.64 11.50
C LEU A 58 5.65 -0.75 11.29
N SER A 59 4.88 -0.68 12.38
CA SER A 59 3.42 -0.78 12.31
C SER A 59 2.79 0.34 11.47
N TYR A 60 3.33 1.56 11.58
CA TYR A 60 2.88 2.70 10.80
C TYR A 60 3.13 2.49 9.30
N LEU A 61 4.36 2.13 8.91
CA LEU A 61 4.73 1.95 7.50
C LEU A 61 4.06 0.74 6.85
N GLN A 62 3.88 -0.36 7.60
CA GLN A 62 3.09 -1.50 7.16
C GLN A 62 1.63 -1.12 6.90
N GLY A 63 1.07 -0.20 7.70
CA GLY A 63 -0.29 0.32 7.51
C GLY A 63 -0.42 1.14 6.22
N ASP A 64 0.53 2.04 5.98
CA ASP A 64 0.59 2.87 4.77
C ASP A 64 0.75 2.01 3.51
N LEU A 65 1.68 1.04 3.54
CA LEU A 65 1.92 0.11 2.43
C LEU A 65 0.65 -0.68 2.09
N ARG A 66 0.04 -1.33 3.09
CA ARG A 66 -1.17 -2.13 2.91
C ARG A 66 -2.30 -1.32 2.31
N ARG A 67 -2.48 -0.07 2.77
CA ARG A 67 -3.54 0.80 2.26
C ARG A 67 -3.37 1.11 0.76
N ILE A 68 -2.14 1.32 0.30
CA ILE A 68 -1.86 1.60 -1.12
C ILE A 68 -2.05 0.34 -1.96
N GLU A 69 -1.51 -0.80 -1.51
CA GLU A 69 -1.65 -2.09 -2.19
C GLU A 69 -3.13 -2.50 -2.32
N ASP A 70 -3.92 -2.34 -1.25
CA ASP A 70 -5.35 -2.66 -1.27
C ASP A 70 -6.12 -1.77 -2.26
N LEU A 71 -5.77 -0.48 -2.37
CA LEU A 71 -6.39 0.42 -3.34
C LEU A 71 -6.04 0.03 -4.78
N ARG A 72 -4.80 -0.35 -5.03
CA ARG A 72 -4.34 -0.82 -6.34
C ARG A 72 -5.07 -2.09 -6.75
N ALA A 73 -5.07 -3.10 -5.89
CA ALA A 73 -5.76 -4.36 -6.13
C ALA A 73 -7.25 -4.15 -6.43
N ARG A 74 -7.96 -3.33 -5.63
CA ARG A 74 -9.38 -3.05 -5.85
C ARG A 74 -9.67 -2.32 -7.16
N LEU A 75 -8.77 -1.43 -7.60
CA LEU A 75 -8.91 -0.70 -8.85
C LEU A 75 -8.67 -1.60 -10.07
N ASP A 76 -7.77 -2.57 -9.93
CA ASP A 76 -7.52 -3.57 -10.97
C ASP A 76 -8.68 -4.57 -11.04
N ASP A 77 -9.15 -5.07 -9.88
CA ASP A 77 -10.27 -6.02 -9.79
C ASP A 77 -11.57 -5.46 -10.38
N ILE A 78 -11.90 -4.18 -10.12
CA ILE A 78 -13.13 -3.59 -10.64
C ILE A 78 -13.10 -3.43 -12.17
N ALA A 79 -11.93 -3.23 -12.77
CA ALA A 79 -11.78 -3.21 -14.22
C ALA A 79 -12.08 -4.59 -14.82
N VAL A 80 -11.54 -5.64 -14.22
CA VAL A 80 -11.82 -7.03 -14.64
C VAL A 80 -13.30 -7.37 -14.48
N MET A 81 -13.92 -6.99 -13.34
CA MET A 81 -15.36 -7.22 -13.14
C MET A 81 -16.22 -6.48 -14.18
N HIS A 82 -15.83 -5.27 -14.59
CA HIS A 82 -16.52 -4.53 -15.63
C HIS A 82 -16.37 -5.20 -17.00
N GLU A 83 -15.16 -5.61 -17.39
CA GLU A 83 -14.90 -6.37 -18.63
C GLU A 83 -15.80 -7.62 -18.69
N LEU A 84 -15.81 -8.42 -17.62
CA LEU A 84 -16.68 -9.60 -17.52
C LEU A 84 -18.17 -9.27 -17.63
N SER A 85 -18.60 -8.09 -17.15
CA SER A 85 -20.01 -7.66 -17.21
C SER A 85 -20.43 -7.14 -18.59
N VAL A 86 -19.48 -6.69 -19.41
CA VAL A 86 -19.72 -6.17 -20.77
C VAL A 86 -19.63 -7.29 -21.81
N ASP A 87 -18.85 -8.34 -21.53
CA ASP A 87 -18.71 -9.52 -22.38
C ASP A 87 -19.92 -10.50 -22.29
N GLU A 88 -20.79 -10.34 -21.28
CA GLU A 88 -22.08 -11.05 -21.13
C GLU A 88 -23.25 -10.35 -21.86
#